data_AF-A0A4R6Z4F6-F1
#
_entry.id   AF-A0A4R6Z4F6-F1
#
_cell.length_a   1.000
_cell.length_b   1.000
_cell.length_c   1.000
_cell.angle_alpha   90.00
_cell.angle_beta   90.00
_cell.angle_gamma   90.00
#
_symmetry.space_group_name_H-M   'P 1'
#
loop_
_entity.id
_entity.type
_entity.pdbx_description
1 polymer ?
#
loop_
_entity_poly.entity_id
_entity_poly.type
_entity_poly.pdbx_seq_one_letter_code
_entity_poly.pdbx_strand_id
1 'polypeptide(L)'
;MALHQRLYFLVKTLLTPPVPPDIVVAQRCNVVRPTVLRYRLLLAGKGWRWSDVSDCTAAELDRLLNGRPGVAPAEIEALDAYAESLGNGTPVGLLWEDYRRAQPRALSRSQFTRRLRSHRCRHAAPVLPRRHGPPPTSSDTQGDAE
;
A
#
# COMPACT_ATOMS: atom_id res chain seq x y z
N MET A 1 8.50 -11.51 0.82
CA MET A 1 7.16 -11.83 1.36
C MET A 1 6.10 -10.94 0.73
N ALA A 2 5.07 -11.56 0.14
CA ALA A 2 3.91 -10.85 -0.39
C ALA A 2 3.12 -10.17 0.75
N LEU A 3 2.51 -9.02 0.47
CA LEU A 3 1.75 -8.21 1.45
C LEU A 3 0.68 -9.06 2.19
N HIS A 4 -0.01 -9.93 1.46
CA HIS A 4 -1.04 -10.83 2.00
C HIS A 4 -0.47 -11.82 3.03
N GLN A 5 0.73 -12.36 2.80
CA GLN A 5 1.38 -13.26 3.76
C GLN A 5 1.70 -12.53 5.08
N ARG A 6 2.14 -11.27 5.03
CA ARG A 6 2.41 -10.47 6.24
C ARG A 6 1.16 -10.25 7.08
N LEU A 7 0.02 -10.03 6.44
CA LEU A 7 -1.26 -9.85 7.11
C LEU A 7 -1.71 -11.13 7.83
N TYR A 8 -1.58 -12.29 7.18
CA TYR A 8 -1.88 -13.57 7.81
C TYR A 8 -1.02 -13.81 9.06
N PHE A 9 0.29 -13.60 8.96
CA PHE A 9 1.20 -13.75 10.11
C PHE A 9 0.89 -12.75 11.23
N LEU A 10 0.54 -11.51 10.89
CA LEU A 10 0.12 -10.49 11.86
C LEU A 10 -1.12 -10.93 12.63
N VAL A 11 -2.17 -11.36 11.93
CA VAL A 11 -3.43 -11.81 12.53
C VAL A 11 -3.21 -13.04 13.39
N LYS A 12 -2.47 -14.03 12.89
CA LYS A 12 -2.10 -15.23 13.66
C LYS A 12 -1.41 -14.88 14.97
N THR A 13 -0.42 -13.99 14.91
CA THR A 13 0.35 -13.58 16.10
C THR A 13 -0.50 -12.82 17.11
N LEU A 14 -1.46 -12.01 16.65
CA LEU A 14 -2.33 -11.23 17.53
C LEU A 14 -3.46 -12.06 18.16
N LEU A 15 -3.89 -13.13 17.50
CA LEU A 15 -4.97 -14.01 17.97
C LEU A 15 -4.48 -15.26 18.73
N THR A 16 -3.17 -15.51 18.77
CA THR A 16 -2.58 -16.65 19.48
C THR A 16 -1.87 -16.17 20.75
N PRO A 17 -2.38 -16.49 21.95
CA PRO A 17 -1.69 -16.17 23.19
C PRO A 17 -0.47 -17.09 23.42
N PRO A 18 0.60 -16.62 24.10
CA PRO A 18 0.76 -15.26 24.63
C PRO A 18 1.09 -14.24 23.53
N VAL A 19 0.37 -13.11 23.52
CA VAL A 19 0.55 -12.07 22.50
C VAL A 19 1.78 -11.24 22.81
N PRO A 20 2.78 -11.13 21.91
CA PRO A 20 3.98 -10.34 22.15
C PRO A 20 3.70 -8.82 22.21
N PRO A 21 4.65 -8.02 22.73
CA PRO A 21 4.61 -6.56 22.62
C PRO A 21 4.55 -6.08 21.17
N ASP A 22 3.87 -4.94 20.92
CA ASP A 22 3.62 -4.44 19.56
C ASP A 22 4.88 -4.23 18.74
N ILE A 23 5.98 -3.83 19.39
CA ILE A 23 7.27 -3.62 18.73
C ILE A 23 7.84 -4.92 18.18
N VAL A 24 7.69 -6.02 18.93
CA VAL A 24 8.14 -7.36 18.51
C VAL A 24 7.28 -7.87 17.37
N VAL A 25 5.96 -7.69 17.45
CA VAL A 25 5.03 -8.07 16.38
C VAL A 25 5.33 -7.29 15.10
N ALA A 26 5.57 -5.98 15.20
CA ALA A 26 5.89 -5.10 14.09
C ALA A 26 7.15 -5.57 13.35
N GLN A 27 8.22 -5.85 14.10
CA GLN A 27 9.48 -6.37 13.57
C GLN A 27 9.29 -7.73 12.88
N ARG A 28 8.64 -8.69 13.55
CA ARG A 28 8.42 -10.05 13.02
C ARG A 28 7.57 -10.07 11.76
N CYS A 29 6.54 -9.22 11.70
CA CYS A 29 5.62 -9.18 10.56
C CYS A 29 6.08 -8.21 9.46
N ASN A 30 7.20 -7.51 9.65
CA ASN A 30 7.71 -6.46 8.77
C ASN A 30 6.61 -5.42 8.42
N VAL A 31 5.99 -4.89 9.47
CA VAL A 31 4.96 -3.83 9.42
C VAL A 31 5.29 -2.73 10.42
N VAL A 32 4.72 -1.55 10.23
CA VAL A 32 4.90 -0.43 11.17
C VAL A 32 4.03 -0.63 12.42
N ARG A 33 4.52 -0.19 13.58
CA ARG A 33 3.83 -0.31 14.88
C ARG A 33 2.37 0.22 14.88
N PRO A 34 2.04 1.35 14.23
CA PRO A 34 0.64 1.79 14.10
C PRO A 34 -0.28 0.78 13.40
N THR A 35 0.26 -0.05 12.49
CA THR A 35 -0.51 -1.12 11.84
C THR A 35 -0.84 -2.22 12.83
N VAL A 36 0.10 -2.61 13.68
CA VAL A 36 -0.14 -3.60 14.75
C VAL A 36 -1.24 -3.12 15.69
N LEU A 37 -1.14 -1.88 16.17
CA LEU A 37 -2.13 -1.28 17.07
C LEU A 37 -3.53 -1.26 16.43
N ARG A 38 -3.63 -0.86 15.16
CA ARG A 38 -4.91 -0.86 14.43
C ARG A 38 -5.52 -2.26 14.37
N TYR A 39 -4.74 -3.28 14.02
CA TYR A 39 -5.25 -4.65 13.91
C TYR A 39 -5.62 -5.22 15.28
N ARG A 40 -4.85 -4.91 16.33
CA ARG A 40 -5.19 -5.28 17.70
C ARG A 40 -6.54 -4.72 18.13
N LEU A 41 -6.81 -3.45 17.86
CA LEU A 41 -8.11 -2.82 18.14
C LEU A 41 -9.25 -3.43 17.30
N LEU A 42 -9.02 -3.69 16.01
CA LEU A 42 -10.01 -4.32 15.13
C LEU A 42 -10.39 -5.73 15.60
N LEU A 43 -9.41 -6.50 16.05
CA LEU A 43 -9.61 -7.87 16.54
C LEU A 43 -10.25 -7.88 17.94
N ALA A 44 -9.84 -6.95 18.82
CA ALA A 44 -10.44 -6.80 20.15
C ALA A 44 -11.95 -6.50 20.08
N GLY A 45 -12.39 -5.68 19.11
CA GLY A 45 -13.81 -5.39 18.90
C GLY A 45 -14.63 -6.55 18.31
N LYS A 46 -13.98 -7.59 17.79
CA LYS A 46 -14.63 -8.76 17.17
C LYS A 46 -14.66 -9.99 18.08
N GLY A 47 -13.79 -10.07 19.10
CA GLY A 47 -13.72 -11.20 20.02
C GLY A 47 -13.26 -12.51 19.37
N TRP A 48 -12.67 -12.46 18.18
CA TRP A 48 -12.22 -13.63 17.43
C TRP A 48 -11.02 -14.31 18.09
N ARG A 49 -10.95 -15.63 17.94
CA ARG A 49 -9.79 -16.47 18.22
C ARG A 49 -9.14 -16.91 16.91
N TRP A 50 -7.90 -17.39 16.98
CA TRP A 50 -7.20 -17.87 15.79
C TRP A 50 -7.96 -19.01 15.11
N SER A 51 -8.59 -19.91 15.88
CA SER A 51 -9.44 -21.00 15.38
C SER A 51 -10.59 -20.56 14.49
N ASP A 52 -11.08 -19.34 14.68
CA ASP A 52 -12.28 -18.85 13.97
C ASP A 52 -11.93 -18.38 12.55
N VAL A 53 -10.64 -18.13 12.29
CA VAL A 53 -10.15 -17.53 11.05
C VAL A 53 -8.93 -18.24 10.47
N SER A 54 -8.51 -19.36 11.06
CA SER A 54 -7.32 -20.12 10.63
C SER A 54 -7.48 -20.72 9.24
N ASP A 55 -8.72 -21.04 8.87
CA ASP A 55 -9.04 -21.64 7.57
C ASP A 55 -9.21 -20.57 6.48
N CYS A 56 -9.23 -19.29 6.86
CA CYS A 56 -9.27 -18.20 5.90
C CYS A 56 -7.91 -18.03 5.21
N THR A 57 -7.97 -17.89 3.88
CA THR A 57 -6.83 -17.42 3.10
C THR A 57 -6.46 -15.98 3.50
N ALA A 58 -5.23 -15.58 3.21
CA ALA A 58 -4.77 -14.22 3.46
C ALA A 58 -5.63 -13.14 2.75
N ALA A 59 -6.21 -13.46 1.60
CA ALA A 59 -7.11 -12.57 0.87
C ALA A 59 -8.48 -12.45 1.56
N GLU A 60 -8.99 -13.55 2.12
CA GLU A 60 -10.25 -13.56 2.88
C GLU A 60 -10.11 -12.83 4.20
N LEU A 61 -8.99 -13.02 4.92
CA LEU A 61 -8.67 -12.23 6.11
C LEU A 61 -8.61 -10.73 5.81
N ASP A 62 -7.98 -10.34 4.69
CA ASP A 62 -7.95 -8.93 4.28
C ASP A 62 -9.36 -8.40 4.01
N ARG A 63 -10.23 -9.18 3.37
CA ARG A 63 -11.65 -8.79 3.17
C ARG A 63 -12.44 -8.74 4.48
N LEU A 64 -12.22 -9.67 5.41
CA LEU A 64 -12.95 -9.71 6.69
C LEU A 64 -12.55 -8.57 7.63
N LEU A 65 -11.28 -8.14 7.57
CA LEU A 65 -10.72 -7.11 8.44
C LEU A 65 -10.73 -5.71 7.81
N ASN A 66 -10.58 -5.62 6.48
CA ASN A 66 -10.50 -4.36 5.74
C ASN A 66 -11.60 -4.19 4.69
N GLY A 67 -12.42 -5.20 4.44
CA GLY A 67 -13.56 -5.10 3.53
C GLY A 67 -14.68 -4.33 4.18
N ARG A 68 -14.95 -3.13 3.66
CA ARG A 68 -16.27 -2.52 3.77
C ARG A 68 -17.16 -3.10 2.66
N PRO A 69 -18.42 -3.46 2.96
CA PRO A 69 -19.39 -3.76 1.91
C PRO A 69 -19.64 -2.49 1.11
N GLY A 70 -19.24 -2.49 -0.16
CA GLY A 70 -19.42 -1.36 -1.08
C GLY A 70 -18.59 -0.14 -0.71
N VAL A 71 -17.45 0.05 -1.39
CA VAL A 71 -16.85 1.39 -1.44
C VAL A 71 -17.84 2.28 -2.20
N ALA A 72 -18.42 3.27 -1.53
CA ALA A 72 -19.37 4.15 -2.18
C ALA A 72 -18.66 4.97 -3.27
N PRO A 73 -19.28 5.24 -4.43
CA PRO A 73 -18.69 6.05 -5.49
C PRO A 73 -18.12 7.40 -4.99
N ALA A 74 -18.79 8.04 -4.04
CA ALA A 74 -18.33 9.28 -3.40
C ALA A 74 -16.98 9.15 -2.66
N GLU A 75 -16.66 7.98 -2.11
CA GLU A 75 -15.36 7.72 -1.46
C GLU A 75 -14.24 7.55 -2.49
N ILE A 76 -14.58 7.17 -3.73
CA ILE A 76 -13.67 7.08 -4.87
C ILE A 76 -13.32 8.49 -5.35
N GLU A 77 -14.34 9.32 -5.61
CA GLU A 77 -14.17 10.69 -6.08
C GLU A 77 -13.39 11.54 -5.07
N ALA A 78 -13.67 11.37 -3.77
CA ALA A 78 -12.94 12.05 -2.71
C ALA A 78 -11.45 11.69 -2.67
N LEU A 79 -11.07 10.47 -3.07
CA LEU A 79 -9.68 10.07 -3.16
C LEU A 79 -9.00 10.66 -4.40
N ASP A 80 -9.67 10.64 -5.55
CA ASP A 80 -9.10 11.15 -6.80
C ASP A 80 -8.89 12.68 -6.69
N ALA A 81 -9.87 13.42 -6.16
CA ALA A 81 -9.71 14.85 -5.86
C ALA A 81 -8.58 15.13 -4.85
N TYR A 82 -8.44 14.28 -3.82
CA TYR A 82 -7.34 14.40 -2.86
C TYR A 82 -5.97 14.09 -3.49
N ALA A 83 -5.92 13.10 -4.39
CA ALA A 83 -4.70 12.71 -5.10
C ALA A 83 -4.26 13.74 -6.14
N GLU A 84 -5.20 14.46 -6.77
CA GLU A 84 -4.90 15.60 -7.65
C GLU A 84 -4.31 16.79 -6.88
N SER A 85 -4.77 17.03 -5.66
CA SER A 85 -4.28 18.16 -4.83
C SER A 85 -2.85 17.98 -4.29
N LEU A 86 -2.35 16.74 -4.26
CA LEU A 86 -1.06 16.40 -3.66
C LEU A 86 -0.04 16.11 -4.76
N GLY A 87 0.77 17.12 -5.06
CA GLY A 87 1.91 17.01 -5.97
C GLY A 87 2.83 15.81 -5.68
N ASN A 88 3.54 15.38 -6.71
CA ASN A 88 4.43 14.21 -6.64
C ASN A 88 5.57 14.42 -5.63
N GLY A 89 5.56 13.69 -4.51
CA GLY A 89 6.68 13.69 -3.55
C GLY A 89 6.33 13.21 -2.14
N THR A 90 5.07 13.32 -1.71
CA THR A 90 4.69 12.99 -0.33
C THR A 90 4.70 11.48 -0.07
N PRO A 91 5.28 11.02 1.07
CA PRO A 91 5.24 9.62 1.48
C PRO A 91 3.79 9.12 1.61
N VAL A 92 3.49 7.96 1.02
CA VAL A 92 2.15 7.33 1.02
C VAL A 92 1.60 7.14 2.45
N GLY A 93 2.47 6.96 3.44
CA GLY A 93 2.08 6.82 4.83
C GLY A 93 1.45 8.10 5.41
N LEU A 94 2.04 9.27 5.12
CA LEU A 94 1.54 10.56 5.57
C LEU A 94 0.26 10.95 4.81
N LEU A 95 0.25 10.72 3.50
CA LEU A 95 -0.93 10.92 2.65
C LEU A 95 -2.16 10.15 3.16
N TRP A 96 -1.95 8.91 3.60
CA TRP A 96 -3.02 8.09 4.16
C TRP A 96 -3.54 8.64 5.50
N GLU A 97 -2.65 9.13 6.35
CA GLU A 97 -3.01 9.67 7.65
C GLU A 97 -3.81 10.96 7.53
N ASP A 98 -3.40 11.85 6.63
CA ASP A 98 -4.09 13.10 6.34
C ASP A 98 -5.44 12.85 5.66
N TYR A 99 -5.49 11.97 4.65
CA TYR A 99 -6.75 11.56 4.02
C TYR A 99 -7.74 10.98 5.04
N ARG A 100 -7.28 10.14 5.97
CA ARG A 100 -8.13 9.57 7.01
C ARG A 100 -8.67 10.61 7.98
N ARG A 101 -7.89 11.66 8.30
CA ARG A 101 -8.34 12.75 9.17
C ARG A 101 -9.38 13.63 8.47
N ALA A 102 -9.22 13.85 7.16
CA ALA A 102 -10.12 14.68 6.37
C ALA A 102 -11.43 13.95 6.00
N GLN A 103 -11.41 12.62 5.90
CA GLN A 103 -12.56 11.83 5.45
C GLN A 103 -13.13 10.94 6.57
N PRO A 104 -14.35 11.24 7.08
CA PRO A 104 -15.01 10.42 8.10
C PRO A 104 -15.20 8.96 7.68
N ARG A 105 -15.30 8.73 6.37
CA ARG A 105 -15.45 7.41 5.75
C ARG A 105 -14.22 7.00 4.92
N ALA A 106 -13.02 7.32 5.40
CA ALA A 106 -11.80 6.93 4.69
C ALA A 106 -11.70 5.42 4.40
N LEU A 107 -11.19 5.10 3.20
CA LEU A 107 -10.85 3.75 2.72
C LEU A 107 -9.93 2.99 3.70
N SER A 108 -9.72 1.69 3.56
CA SER A 108 -8.61 1.06 4.29
C SER A 108 -7.25 1.47 3.70
N ARG A 109 -6.16 1.43 4.48
CA ARG A 109 -4.80 1.75 3.98
C ARG A 109 -4.42 0.92 2.73
N SER A 110 -4.81 -0.35 2.69
CA SER A 110 -4.60 -1.25 1.55
C SER A 110 -5.38 -0.77 0.32
N GLN A 111 -6.66 -0.40 0.50
CA GLN A 111 -7.50 0.15 -0.57
C GLN A 111 -6.98 1.49 -1.08
N PHE A 112 -6.61 2.40 -0.16
CA PHE A 112 -6.00 3.68 -0.46
C PHE A 112 -4.72 3.53 -1.28
N THR A 113 -3.78 2.70 -0.82
CA THR A 113 -2.50 2.51 -1.50
C THR A 113 -2.67 1.89 -2.89
N ARG A 114 -3.59 0.92 -3.02
CA ARG A 114 -3.93 0.30 -4.30
C ARG A 114 -4.52 1.32 -5.28
N ARG A 115 -5.49 2.11 -4.82
CA ARG A 115 -6.15 3.14 -5.64
C ARG A 115 -5.19 4.27 -6.01
N LEU A 116 -4.40 4.78 -5.06
CA LEU A 116 -3.39 5.81 -5.32
C LEU A 116 -2.36 5.35 -6.36
N ARG A 117 -1.96 4.07 -6.33
CA ARG A 117 -1.10 3.49 -7.37
C ARG A 117 -1.80 3.47 -8.72
N SER A 118 -3.05 3.01 -8.80
CA SER A 118 -3.84 3.02 -10.04
C SER A 118 -4.04 4.43 -10.59
N HIS A 119 -4.33 5.42 -9.74
CA HIS A 119 -4.43 6.83 -10.11
C HIS A 119 -3.10 7.33 -10.70
N ARG A 120 -1.98 7.16 -9.98
CA ARG A 120 -0.65 7.54 -10.49
C ARG A 120 -0.29 6.86 -11.81
N CYS A 121 -0.69 5.61 -12.03
CA CYS A 121 -0.47 4.94 -13.32
C CYS A 121 -1.33 5.51 -14.45
N ARG A 122 -2.57 5.94 -14.18
CA ARG A 122 -3.47 6.56 -15.17
C ARG A 122 -3.04 7.98 -15.55
N HIS A 123 -2.46 8.71 -14.60
CA HIS A 123 -2.05 10.10 -14.77
C HIS A 123 -0.53 10.26 -14.94
N ALA A 124 0.24 9.18 -14.97
CA ALA A 124 1.63 9.21 -15.40
C ALA A 124 1.65 9.56 -16.89
N ALA A 125 2.36 10.63 -17.26
CA ALA A 125 2.61 10.94 -18.66
C ALA A 125 3.13 9.68 -19.36
N PRO A 126 2.71 9.41 -20.61
CA PRO A 126 3.25 8.30 -21.37
C PRO A 126 4.77 8.47 -21.42
N VAL A 127 5.48 7.55 -20.77
CA VAL A 127 6.93 7.48 -20.86
C VAL A 127 7.21 7.10 -22.31
N LEU A 128 7.47 8.10 -23.16
CA LEU A 128 7.94 7.87 -24.51
C LEU A 128 9.17 6.94 -24.38
N PRO A 129 9.18 5.79 -25.06
CA PRO A 129 10.35 4.92 -25.02
C PRO A 129 11.56 5.76 -25.41
N ARG A 130 12.54 5.83 -24.52
CA ARG A 130 13.83 6.45 -24.83
C ARG A 130 14.36 5.75 -26.07
N ARG A 131 14.30 6.43 -27.23
CA ARG A 131 15.04 6.00 -28.41
C ARG A 131 16.51 6.04 -28.00
N HIS A 132 17.09 4.87 -27.79
CA HIS A 132 18.53 4.71 -27.84
C HIS A 132 18.94 5.07 -29.27
N GLY A 133 19.25 6.34 -29.49
CA GLY A 133 19.95 6.75 -30.70
C GLY A 133 21.28 5.97 -30.74
N PRO A 134 21.70 5.46 -31.90
CA PRO A 134 23.00 4.82 -32.02
C PRO A 134 24.09 5.80 -31.54
N PRO A 135 25.15 5.31 -30.88
CA PRO A 135 26.24 6.17 -30.43
C PRO A 135 26.81 6.95 -31.61
N PRO A 136 27.23 8.22 -31.41
CA PRO A 136 27.92 8.96 -32.46
C PRO A 136 29.19 8.18 -32.82
N THR A 137 29.28 7.72 -34.08
CA THR A 137 30.53 7.23 -34.63
C THR A 137 31.44 8.44 -34.77
N SER A 138 32.36 8.60 -33.81
CA SER A 138 33.54 9.43 -33.99
C SER A 138 34.34 8.83 -35.16
N SER A 139 34.15 9.38 -36.35
CA SER A 139 35.04 9.21 -37.47
C SER A 139 36.04 10.36 -37.45
N ASP A 140 37.04 10.24 -36.57
CA ASP A 140 38.30 10.96 -36.72
C ASP A 140 39.30 9.97 -37.32
N THR A 141 39.88 10.29 -38.47
CA THR A 141 41.31 10.10 -38.84
C THR A 141 41.51 10.54 -40.30
N GLN A 142 42.01 11.77 -40.46
CA GLN A 142 43.25 12.15 -41.17
C GLN A 142 43.52 11.61 -42.59
N GLY A 143 43.73 12.54 -43.54
CA GLY A 143 44.34 12.29 -44.85
C GLY A 143 44.80 13.61 -45.49
N ASP A 144 46.10 13.70 -45.71
CA ASP A 144 46.92 14.83 -46.17
C ASP A 144 46.51 15.47 -47.51
N ALA A 145 46.85 16.75 -47.68
CA ALA A 145 47.52 17.28 -48.89
C ALA A 145 47.77 18.80 -48.75
N GLU A 146 49.02 19.21 -48.53
CA GLU A 146 49.82 20.00 -49.48
C GLU A 146 51.29 20.08 -49.07
#